data_AF-A0A1I7X600-F1
#
_entry.id   AF-A0A1I7X600-F1
#
_cell.length_a   1.000
_cell.length_b   1.000
_cell.length_c   1.000
_cell.angle_alpha   90.00
_cell.angle_beta   90.00
_cell.angle_gamma   90.00
#
_symmetry.space_group_name_H-M   'P 1'
#
loop_
_entity.id
_entity.type
_entity.pdbx_description
1 polymer ?
#
loop_
_entity_poly.entity_id
_entity_poly.type
_entity_poly.pdbx_seq_one_letter_code
_entity_poly.pdbx_strand_id
1 'polypeptide(L)'
;MFTCMDSRMLPTRFTQSKVGDMFVVRNAGNMVPDAQNYGFSSEVSVTTEPAALELAVKRGGIRHIIVCGHSDCKAMNLLYGLHQCPKNFDSSSPMDHWVRSNGYRTMKRWGF
;
A
#
# COMPACT_ATOMS: atom_id res chain seq x y z
N MET A 1 0.58 11.32 -1.40
CA MET A 1 -0.24 10.48 -2.31
C MET A 1 0.30 9.07 -2.33
N PHE A 2 -0.55 8.08 -2.06
CA PHE A 2 -0.23 6.66 -2.17
C PHE A 2 -0.74 6.14 -3.52
N THR A 3 0.14 5.59 -4.35
CA THR A 3 -0.25 5.03 -5.64
C THR A 3 0.39 3.68 -5.88
N CYS A 4 -0.09 2.95 -6.88
CA CYS A 4 0.54 1.71 -7.27
C CYS A 4 1.91 2.00 -7.94
N MET A 5 2.85 1.08 -7.79
CA MET A 5 4.12 1.07 -8.52
C MET A 5 3.98 0.63 -9.98
N ASP A 6 2.75 0.28 -10.42
CA ASP A 6 2.42 -0.01 -11.81
C ASP A 6 2.99 1.07 -12.75
N SER A 7 3.63 0.63 -13.84
CA SER A 7 4.33 1.52 -14.77
C SER A 7 3.38 2.47 -15.52
N ARG A 8 2.09 2.15 -15.59
CA ARG A 8 1.05 3.02 -16.14
C ARG A 8 0.73 4.20 -15.22
N MET A 9 1.11 4.12 -13.95
CA MET A 9 0.82 5.14 -12.94
C MET A 9 2.01 6.11 -12.79
N LEU A 10 1.80 7.37 -13.15
CA LEU A 10 2.74 8.46 -12.87
C LEU A 10 2.02 9.63 -12.18
N PRO A 11 1.99 9.66 -10.84
CA PRO A 11 1.15 10.57 -10.05
C PRO A 11 1.27 12.04 -10.43
N THR A 12 2.49 12.52 -10.57
CA THR A 12 2.80 13.91 -10.89
C THR A 12 2.27 14.32 -12.27
N ARG A 13 2.27 13.40 -13.24
CA ARG A 13 1.84 13.71 -14.62
C ARG A 13 0.34 13.91 -14.72
N PHE A 14 -0.46 13.00 -14.16
CA PHE A 14 -1.92 13.09 -14.30
C PHE A 14 -2.58 14.07 -13.33
N THR A 15 -1.89 14.43 -12.24
CA THR A 15 -2.31 15.52 -11.33
C THR A 15 -1.74 16.88 -11.73
N GLN A 16 -0.91 16.95 -12.77
CA GLN A 16 -0.20 18.17 -13.19
C GLN A 16 0.59 18.86 -12.05
N SER A 17 1.16 18.05 -11.16
CA SER A 17 1.86 18.53 -9.97
C SER A 17 3.33 18.82 -10.24
N LYS A 18 3.87 19.81 -9.53
CA LYS A 18 5.25 20.28 -9.58
C LYS A 18 6.07 19.72 -8.41
N VAL A 19 7.38 19.91 -8.49
CA VAL A 19 8.29 19.60 -7.38
C VAL A 19 7.89 20.41 -6.16
N GLY A 20 7.70 19.73 -5.03
CA GLY A 20 7.26 20.33 -3.76
C GLY A 20 5.75 20.23 -3.48
N ASP A 21 4.92 19.92 -4.48
CA ASP A 21 3.45 19.91 -4.30
C ASP A 21 2.96 18.72 -3.46
N MET A 22 3.69 17.60 -3.46
CA MET A 22 3.28 16.39 -2.75
C MET A 22 4.43 15.48 -2.33
N PHE A 23 4.23 14.81 -1.21
CA PHE A 23 4.93 13.56 -0.89
C PHE A 23 4.29 12.41 -1.69
N VAL A 24 5.11 11.52 -2.26
CA VAL A 24 4.63 10.36 -3.03
C VAL A 24 5.18 9.08 -2.43
N VAL A 25 4.28 8.11 -2.19
CA VAL A 25 4.63 6.74 -1.83
C VAL A 25 4.07 5.82 -2.90
N ARG A 26 4.92 4.94 -3.45
CA ARG A 26 4.53 3.98 -4.48
C ARG A 26 4.89 2.58 -4.02
N ASN A 27 3.89 1.72 -3.93
CA ASN A 27 4.07 0.31 -3.60
C ASN A 27 3.13 -0.56 -4.44
N ALA A 28 3.25 -1.88 -4.32
CA ALA A 28 2.37 -2.79 -5.03
C ALA A 28 0.95 -2.70 -4.47
N GLY A 29 0.02 -2.18 -5.28
CA GLY A 29 -1.39 -2.11 -4.92
C GLY A 29 -1.79 -0.90 -4.07
N ASN A 30 -0.98 0.17 -4.03
CA ASN A 30 -1.29 1.42 -3.31
C ASN A 30 -1.76 1.17 -1.86
N MET A 31 -1.20 0.14 -1.22
CA MET A 31 -1.61 -0.33 0.09
C MET A 31 -1.11 0.61 1.16
N VAL A 32 -1.90 0.79 2.21
CA VAL A 32 -1.51 1.50 3.43
C VAL A 32 -1.57 0.47 4.56
N PRO A 33 -0.42 -0.08 5.00
CA PRO A 33 -0.35 -1.05 6.08
C PRO A 33 -1.04 -0.57 7.35
N ASP A 34 -1.64 -1.49 8.10
CA ASP A 34 -2.31 -1.13 9.33
C ASP A 34 -1.33 -0.69 10.43
N ALA A 35 -1.77 0.22 11.29
CA ALA A 35 -0.99 0.69 12.43
C ALA A 35 -0.58 -0.42 13.40
N GLN A 36 -1.34 -1.53 13.51
CA GLN A 36 -0.95 -2.68 14.35
C GLN A 36 0.28 -3.42 13.84
N ASN A 37 0.67 -3.23 12.57
CA ASN A 37 1.95 -3.73 12.05
C ASN A 37 3.14 -2.88 12.55
N TYR A 38 2.91 -1.93 13.46
CA TYR A 38 3.87 -1.03 14.08
C TYR A 38 3.67 -0.96 15.61
N GLY A 39 4.58 -1.52 16.43
CA GLY A 39 4.44 -1.48 17.89
C GLY A 39 5.23 -2.51 18.71
N PHE A 40 5.11 -2.40 20.04
CA PHE A 40 5.99 -2.82 21.17
C PHE A 40 6.50 -4.28 21.30
N SER A 41 6.34 -5.17 20.32
CA SER A 41 6.82 -6.55 20.44
C SER A 41 7.53 -7.01 19.18
N SER A 42 8.86 -7.19 19.32
CA SER A 42 9.84 -7.78 18.37
C SER A 42 9.90 -7.15 16.98
N GLU A 43 11.06 -6.59 16.63
CA GLU A 43 11.48 -6.15 15.28
C GLU A 43 10.34 -5.62 14.42
N VAL A 44 9.93 -4.39 14.73
CA VAL A 44 8.98 -3.63 13.92
C VAL A 44 9.47 -3.65 12.48
N SER A 45 8.74 -4.31 11.58
CA SER A 45 8.98 -4.21 10.14
C SER A 45 8.56 -2.80 9.72
N VAL A 46 9.48 -1.83 9.88
CA VAL A 46 9.25 -0.45 9.48
C VAL A 46 9.27 -0.41 7.96
N THR A 47 8.09 -0.42 7.34
CA THR A 47 7.95 -0.22 5.91
C THR A 47 7.93 1.27 5.58
N THR A 48 8.07 1.61 4.30
CA THR A 48 8.12 3.01 3.85
C THR A 48 6.83 3.77 4.13
N GLU A 49 5.68 3.10 4.13
CA GLU A 49 4.35 3.68 4.23
C GLU A 49 4.07 4.37 5.58
N PRO A 50 4.22 3.71 6.76
CA PRO A 50 4.04 4.37 8.03
C PRO A 50 5.07 5.48 8.26
N ALA A 51 6.33 5.28 7.87
CA ALA A 51 7.37 6.29 7.97
C ALA A 51 7.05 7.54 7.14
N ALA A 52 6.53 7.35 5.92
CA ALA A 52 6.11 8.44 5.06
C ALA A 52 4.87 9.18 5.61
N LEU A 53 3.94 8.48 6.25
CA LEU A 53 2.81 9.12 6.95
C LEU A 53 3.29 9.97 8.13
N GLU A 54 4.21 9.47 8.95
CA GLU A 54 4.79 10.25 10.05
C GLU A 54 5.52 11.50 9.50
N LEU A 55 6.38 11.30 8.49
CA LEU A 55 7.12 12.39 7.87
C LEU A 55 6.20 13.44 7.26
N ALA A 56 5.23 13.04 6.44
CA ALA A 56 4.39 13.98 5.73
C ALA A 56 3.35 14.65 6.64
N VAL A 57 2.70 13.88 7.52
CA VAL A 57 1.59 14.38 8.34
C VAL A 57 2.09 15.01 9.63
N LYS A 58 2.85 14.27 10.44
CA LYS A 58 3.26 14.74 11.79
C LYS A 58 4.38 15.77 11.69
N ARG A 59 5.36 15.55 10.81
CA ARG A 59 6.52 16.44 10.67
C ARG A 59 6.33 17.50 9.57
N GLY A 60 5.67 17.14 8.48
CA GLY A 60 5.48 17.98 7.30
C GLY A 60 4.18 18.79 7.28
N GLY A 61 3.23 18.51 8.18
CA GLY A 61 1.99 19.30 8.32
C GLY A 61 1.02 19.20 7.14
N ILE A 62 1.09 18.15 6.30
CA ILE A 62 0.11 17.99 5.22
C ILE A 62 -1.29 17.71 5.77
N ARG A 63 -2.32 18.27 5.13
CA ARG A 63 -3.72 18.11 5.54
C ARG A 63 -4.52 17.11 4.70
N HIS A 64 -3.98 16.70 3.56
CA HIS A 64 -4.67 15.85 2.60
C HIS A 64 -3.86 14.59 2.31
N ILE A 65 -4.51 13.44 2.45
CA ILE A 65 -3.96 12.14 2.08
C ILE A 65 -4.85 11.58 0.98
N ILE A 66 -4.24 11.23 -0.15
CA ILE A 66 -4.92 10.62 -1.29
C ILE A 66 -4.35 9.23 -1.47
N VAL A 67 -5.23 8.22 -1.51
CA VAL A 67 -4.92 6.85 -1.93
C VAL A 67 -5.53 6.66 -3.32
N CYS A 68 -4.70 6.41 -4.32
CA CYS A 68 -5.10 6.31 -5.70
C CYS A 68 -4.92 4.88 -6.20
N GLY A 69 -6.05 4.18 -6.32
CA GLY A 69 -6.14 2.90 -7.02
C GLY A 69 -6.12 3.07 -8.54
N HIS A 70 -6.10 1.94 -9.24
CA HIS A 70 -6.24 1.92 -10.69
C HIS A 70 -6.91 0.61 -11.14
N SER A 71 -7.49 0.64 -12.34
CA SER A 71 -8.05 -0.54 -12.99
C SER A 71 -6.97 -1.59 -13.29
N ASP A 72 -7.36 -2.86 -13.26
CA ASP A 72 -6.48 -3.99 -13.58
C ASP A 72 -5.17 -3.96 -12.77
N CYS A 73 -5.30 -3.76 -11.46
CA CYS A 73 -4.17 -3.76 -10.55
C CYS A 73 -3.72 -5.20 -10.28
N LYS A 74 -2.53 -5.56 -10.77
CA LYS A 74 -1.97 -6.91 -10.60
C LYS A 74 -1.87 -7.34 -9.14
N ALA A 75 -1.53 -6.42 -8.23
CA ALA A 75 -1.47 -6.71 -6.79
C ALA A 75 -2.86 -7.00 -6.20
N MET A 76 -3.90 -6.27 -6.64
CA MET A 76 -5.28 -6.55 -6.21
C MET A 76 -5.81 -7.85 -6.79
N ASN A 77 -5.53 -8.13 -8.07
CA ASN A 77 -5.91 -9.39 -8.71
C ASN A 77 -5.25 -10.59 -7.99
N LEU A 78 -3.97 -10.48 -7.61
CA LEU A 78 -3.29 -11.49 -6.81
C LEU A 78 -3.94 -11.65 -5.43
N LEU A 79 -4.17 -10.54 -4.70
CA LEU A 79 -4.83 -10.58 -3.40
C LEU A 79 -6.19 -11.29 -3.47
N TYR A 80 -6.99 -10.95 -4.48
CA TYR A 80 -8.31 -11.53 -4.69
C TYR A 80 -8.22 -13.02 -5.04
N GLY A 81 -7.31 -13.41 -5.92
CA GLY A 81 -7.07 -14.82 -6.25
C GLY A 81 -6.62 -15.65 -5.04
N LEU A 82 -5.73 -15.12 -4.21
CA LEU A 82 -5.30 -15.76 -2.96
C LEU A 82 -6.42 -15.81 -1.91
N HIS A 83 -7.32 -14.83 -1.91
CA HIS A 83 -8.50 -14.87 -1.05
C HIS A 83 -9.46 -15.99 -1.47
N GLN A 84 -9.74 -16.12 -2.77
CA GLN A 84 -10.59 -17.18 -3.31
C GLN A 84 -10.00 -18.58 -3.14
N CYS A 85 -8.69 -18.74 -3.37
CA CYS A 85 -7.98 -20.01 -3.20
C CYS A 85 -6.71 -19.83 -2.37
N PRO A 86 -6.81 -19.91 -1.02
CA PRO A 86 -5.67 -19.74 -0.13
C PRO A 86 -4.54 -20.76 -0.33
N LYS A 87 -4.81 -21.89 -0.99
CA LYS A 87 -3.81 -22.92 -1.33
C LYS A 87 -2.80 -22.46 -2.39
N ASN A 88 -3.13 -21.42 -3.15
CA ASN A 88 -2.24 -20.85 -4.18
C ASN A 88 -1.15 -19.95 -3.59
N PHE A 89 -1.13 -19.74 -2.27
CA PHE A 89 -0.12 -18.92 -1.61
C PHE A 89 1.27 -19.56 -1.74
N ASP A 90 2.20 -18.83 -2.33
CA ASP A 90 3.61 -19.22 -2.42
C ASP A 90 4.40 -18.61 -1.25
N SER A 91 4.83 -19.45 -0.32
CA SER A 91 5.63 -19.02 0.84
C SER A 91 6.99 -18.43 0.48
N SER A 92 7.49 -18.66 -0.73
CA SER A 92 8.74 -18.07 -1.23
C SER A 92 8.55 -16.74 -1.94
N SER A 93 7.31 -16.36 -2.27
CA SER A 93 6.97 -15.12 -3.00
C SER A 93 6.88 -13.92 -2.05
N PRO A 94 7.77 -12.91 -2.16
CA PRO A 94 7.64 -11.68 -1.37
C PRO A 94 6.36 -10.92 -1.69
N MET A 95 5.83 -11.06 -2.91
CA MET A 95 4.61 -10.42 -3.37
C MET A 95 3.37 -11.01 -2.70
N ASP A 96 3.33 -12.34 -2.53
CA ASP A 96 2.25 -13.04 -1.83
C ASP A 96 2.24 -12.64 -0.35
N HIS A 97 3.41 -12.63 0.30
CA HIS A 97 3.57 -12.12 1.66
C HIS A 97 3.13 -10.66 1.77
N TRP A 98 3.50 -9.81 0.83
CA TRP A 98 3.12 -8.39 0.81
C TRP A 98 1.60 -8.21 0.78
N VAL A 99 0.90 -8.83 -0.19
CA VAL A 99 -0.56 -8.64 -0.31
C VAL A 99 -1.30 -9.31 0.83
N ARG A 100 -0.81 -10.46 1.32
CA ARG A 100 -1.43 -11.15 2.46
C ARG A 100 -1.31 -10.31 3.72
N SER A 101 -0.10 -9.84 4.06
CA SER A 101 0.14 -9.07 5.28
C SER A 101 -0.60 -7.73 5.30
N ASN A 102 -0.76 -7.10 4.13
CA ASN A 102 -1.34 -5.75 4.05
C ASN A 102 -2.80 -5.71 3.57
N GLY A 103 -3.30 -6.77 2.94
CA GLY A 103 -4.65 -6.82 2.35
C GLY A 103 -5.61 -7.80 3.00
N TYR A 104 -5.12 -8.90 3.59
CA TYR A 104 -5.98 -10.00 4.06
C TYR A 104 -7.00 -9.55 5.12
N ARG A 105 -6.57 -8.71 6.07
CA ARG A 105 -7.45 -8.23 7.15
C ARG A 105 -8.58 -7.35 6.59
N THR A 106 -8.30 -6.55 5.58
CA THR A 106 -9.29 -5.72 4.88
C THR A 106 -10.29 -6.60 4.13
N MET A 107 -9.82 -7.59 3.38
CA MET A 107 -10.69 -8.57 2.69
C MET A 107 -11.65 -9.25 3.67
N LYS A 108 -11.12 -9.77 4.80
CA LYS A 108 -11.94 -10.42 5.83
C LYS A 108 -12.94 -9.48 6.50
N ARG A 109 -12.58 -8.21 6.72
CA ARG A 109 -13.44 -7.23 7.40
C ARG A 109 -14.63 -6.81 6.53
N TRP A 110 -14.44 -6.69 5.22
CA TRP A 110 -15.44 -6.11 4.31
C TRP A 110 -16.15 -7.13 3.41
N GLY A 111 -15.82 -8.42 3.52
CA GLY A 111 -16.64 -9.50 2.95
C GLY A 111 -16.59 -9.61 1.42
N PHE A 112 -15.40 -9.45 0.84
CA PHE A 112 -15.12 -9.75 -0.57
C PHE A 112 -14.71 -11.20 -0.78
#